data_AF-A0A1I6SWE4-F1
#
_entry.id   AF-A0A1I6SWE4-F1
#
_cell.length_a   1.000
_cell.length_b   1.000
_cell.length_c   1.000
_cell.angle_alpha   90.00
_cell.angle_beta   90.00
_cell.angle_gamma   90.00
#
_symmetry.space_group_name_H-M   'P 1'
#
loop_
_entity.id
_entity.type
_entity.pdbx_description
1 polymer ?
#
loop_
_entity_poly.entity_id
_entity_poly.type
_entity_poly.pdbx_seq_one_letter_code
_entity_poly.pdbx_strand_id
1 'polypeptide(L)'
;MFIGLYSCEFKNDRQEYAEMLIAKVETFKKTNNRLPKNVSELGLTEKMDSPAFYQMETNTTYIVWYGLSVGESKIYKSSTKKWTKEG
;
A
#
# COMPACT_ATOMS: atom_id res chain seq x y z
N MET A 1 25.00 -6.60 7.40
CA MET A 1 24.78 -7.34 6.14
C MET A 1 23.41 -8.02 6.23
N PHE A 2 22.36 -7.38 5.71
CA PHE A 2 21.11 -8.06 5.40
C PHE A 2 20.82 -7.77 3.93
N ILE A 3 21.12 -8.77 3.13
CA ILE A 3 20.96 -8.81 1.68
C ILE A 3 19.47 -8.99 1.46
N GLY A 4 18.74 -7.88 1.29
CA GLY A 4 17.37 -7.93 0.80
C GLY A 4 17.44 -8.19 -0.69
N LEU A 5 17.36 -9.47 -1.09
CA LEU A 5 17.05 -9.86 -2.46
C LEU A 5 15.70 -9.23 -2.82
N TYR A 6 15.72 -8.02 -3.39
CA TYR A 6 14.63 -7.55 -4.23
C TYR A 6 14.72 -8.40 -5.49
N SER A 7 14.20 -9.62 -5.42
CA SER A 7 13.73 -10.30 -6.61
C SER A 7 12.73 -9.34 -7.25
N CYS A 8 13.16 -8.64 -8.29
CA CYS A 8 12.26 -8.05 -9.26
C CYS A 8 11.57 -9.22 -10.00
N GLU A 9 10.66 -9.91 -9.30
CA GLU A 9 9.51 -10.52 -9.96
C GLU A 9 8.81 -9.39 -10.69
N PHE A 10 8.55 -9.55 -11.99
CA PHE A 10 7.81 -8.60 -12.84
C PHE A 10 6.70 -7.89 -12.05
N LYS A 11 7.00 -6.70 -11.52
CA LYS A 11 6.06 -5.96 -10.68
C LYS A 11 5.10 -5.25 -11.61
N ASN A 12 3.84 -5.64 -11.53
CA ASN A 12 2.75 -4.93 -12.19
C ASN A 12 2.76 -3.47 -11.72
N ASP A 13 2.54 -2.48 -12.60
CA ASP A 13 2.49 -1.03 -12.25
C ASP A 13 1.65 -0.77 -10.98
N ARG A 14 0.57 -1.53 -10.82
CA ARG A 14 -0.33 -1.49 -9.67
C ARG A 14 0.33 -1.93 -8.36
N GLN A 15 1.13 -2.99 -8.40
CA GLN A 15 1.86 -3.45 -7.23
C GLN A 15 2.94 -2.44 -6.83
N GLU A 16 3.69 -1.91 -7.80
CA GLU A 16 4.75 -0.95 -7.53
C GLU A 16 4.19 0.32 -6.90
N TYR A 17 3.08 0.84 -7.43
CA TYR A 17 2.40 1.99 -6.83
C TYR A 17 1.91 1.69 -5.41
N ALA A 18 1.34 0.51 -5.18
CA ALA A 18 0.89 0.10 -3.85
C ALA A 18 2.06 -0.01 -2.84
N GLU A 19 3.20 -0.55 -3.25
CA GLU A 19 4.41 -0.62 -2.42
C GLU A 19 4.99 0.78 -2.14
N MET A 20 4.99 1.66 -3.13
CA MET A 20 5.37 3.07 -2.95
C MET A 20 4.45 3.75 -1.92
N LEU A 21 3.15 3.48 -1.99
CA LEU A 21 2.14 3.96 -1.05
C LEU A 21 2.45 3.51 0.38
N ILE A 22 2.67 2.20 0.57
CA ILE A 22 3.06 1.60 1.85
C ILE A 22 4.34 2.27 2.37
N ALA A 23 5.37 2.42 1.53
CA ALA A 23 6.63 3.04 1.93
C ALA A 23 6.46 4.51 2.38
N LYS A 24 5.64 5.28 1.67
CA LYS A 24 5.29 6.67 2.05
C LYS A 24 4.52 6.72 3.37
N VAL A 25 3.52 5.85 3.54
CA VAL A 25 2.73 5.74 4.78
C VAL A 25 3.62 5.38 5.96
N GLU A 26 4.49 4.37 5.82
CA GLU A 26 5.42 3.96 6.88
C GLU A 26 6.42 5.06 7.23
N THR A 27 6.92 5.79 6.23
CA THR A 27 7.81 6.93 6.44
C THR A 27 7.08 8.04 7.19
N PHE A 28 5.87 8.39 6.77
CA PHE A 28 5.04 9.39 7.44
C PHE A 28 4.73 8.99 8.88
N LYS A 29 4.41 7.72 9.12
CA LYS A 29 4.18 7.14 10.45
C LYS A 29 5.41 7.26 11.34
N LYS A 30 6.60 6.95 10.82
CA LYS A 30 7.85 7.09 11.59
C LYS A 30 8.14 8.53 11.96
N THR A 31 7.92 9.48 11.05
CA THR A 31 8.21 10.90 11.27
C THR A 31 7.18 11.58 12.18
N ASN A 32 5.89 11.31 11.97
CA ASN A 32 4.79 12.01 12.67
C ASN A 32 4.17 11.20 13.82
N ASN A 33 4.63 9.96 14.05
CA ASN A 33 4.04 9.00 14.99
C ASN A 33 2.54 8.70 14.75
N ARG A 34 1.99 9.04 13.58
CA ARG A 34 0.58 8.86 13.21
C ARG A 34 0.45 8.39 11.78
N LEU A 35 -0.64 7.70 11.46
CA LEU A 35 -0.97 7.38 10.07
C LEU A 35 -1.55 8.59 9.33
N PRO A 36 -1.29 8.70 8.02
CA PRO A 36 -2.01 9.64 7.17
C PRO A 36 -3.47 9.21 7.06
N LYS A 37 -4.41 10.16 7.21
CA LYS A 37 -5.84 9.84 7.07
C LYS A 37 -6.20 9.42 5.66
N ASN A 38 -5.56 10.05 4.68
CA ASN A 38 -5.73 9.81 3.25
C ASN A 38 -4.40 10.03 2.54
N VAL A 39 -4.27 9.55 1.32
CA VAL A 39 -3.05 9.73 0.51
C VAL A 39 -2.76 11.19 0.18
N SER A 40 -3.78 12.07 0.24
CA SER A 40 -3.62 13.51 0.09
C SER A 40 -2.67 14.12 1.13
N GLU A 41 -2.63 13.59 2.36
CA GLU A 41 -1.65 13.99 3.39
C GLU A 41 -0.21 13.62 3.01
N LEU A 42 -0.04 12.63 2.12
CA LEU A 42 1.25 12.19 1.59
C LEU A 42 1.66 12.98 0.33
N GLY A 43 0.85 13.98 -0.07
CA GLY A 43 1.01 14.70 -1.33
C GLY A 43 0.67 13.87 -2.56
N LEU A 44 -0.08 12.77 -2.39
CA LEU A 44 -0.56 11.94 -3.50
C LEU A 44 -2.01 12.30 -3.83
N THR A 45 -2.43 12.05 -5.05
CA THR A 45 -3.83 12.21 -5.46
C THR A 45 -4.38 10.87 -5.88
N GLU A 46 -5.24 10.29 -5.03
CA GLU A 46 -6.08 9.17 -5.42
C GLU A 46 -7.17 9.64 -6.36
N LYS A 47 -7.28 8.99 -7.52
CA LYS A 47 -8.34 9.15 -8.50
C LYS A 47 -9.09 7.82 -8.62
N MET A 48 -10.27 7.83 -9.23
CA MET A 48 -10.98 6.58 -9.55
C MET A 48 -10.14 5.63 -10.43
N ASP A 49 -9.25 6.19 -11.24
CA ASP A 49 -8.31 5.44 -12.08
C ASP A 49 -6.97 5.13 -11.37
N SER A 50 -6.91 5.31 -10.05
CA SER A 50 -5.67 5.04 -9.32
C SER A 50 -5.35 3.55 -9.35
N PRO A 51 -4.07 3.20 -9.59
CA PRO A 51 -3.66 1.82 -9.73
C PRO A 51 -3.70 1.04 -8.41
N ALA A 52 -3.63 1.73 -7.27
CA ALA A 52 -3.88 1.18 -5.94
C ALA A 52 -4.57 2.21 -5.05
N PHE A 53 -5.24 1.69 -4.02
CA PHE A 53 -6.00 2.46 -3.04
C PHE A 53 -5.49 2.19 -1.64
N TYR A 54 -5.48 3.22 -0.80
CA TYR A 54 -5.13 3.19 0.61
C TYR A 54 -6.35 3.55 1.45
N GLN A 55 -6.53 2.80 2.54
CA GLN A 55 -7.52 3.14 3.55
C GLN A 55 -6.96 2.89 4.92
N MET A 56 -7.11 3.90 5.78
CA MET A 56 -6.86 3.76 7.19
C MET A 56 -8.03 3.01 7.83
N GLU A 57 -7.78 1.87 8.47
CA GLU A 57 -8.80 1.15 9.25
C GLU A 57 -8.88 1.71 10.66
N THR A 58 -7.73 1.99 11.28
CA THR A 58 -7.62 2.59 12.61
C THR A 58 -6.41 3.52 12.68
N ASN A 59 -6.27 4.28 13.76
CA ASN A 59 -5.14 5.22 13.94
C ASN A 59 -3.75 4.55 13.89
N THR A 60 -3.68 3.22 14.01
CA THR A 60 -2.44 2.45 14.02
C THR A 60 -2.29 1.46 12.86
N THR A 61 -3.40 1.12 12.17
CA THR A 61 -3.41 0.14 11.08
C THR A 61 -4.15 0.64 9.84
N TYR A 62 -3.69 0.19 8.69
CA TYR A 62 -4.23 0.55 7.38
C TYR A 62 -4.18 -0.66 6.45
N ILE A 63 -4.94 -0.55 5.38
CA ILE A 63 -4.95 -1.50 4.28
C ILE A 63 -4.62 -0.78 2.97
N VAL A 64 -3.96 -1.48 2.07
CA VAL A 64 -3.71 -1.02 0.70
C VAL A 64 -4.15 -2.11 -0.25
N TRP A 65 -4.99 -1.81 -1.22
CA TRP A 65 -5.43 -2.80 -2.18
C TRP A 65 -5.36 -2.30 -3.60
N TYR A 66 -5.22 -3.23 -4.52
CA TYR A 66 -5.29 -2.96 -5.95
C TYR A 66 -6.00 -4.09 -6.67
N GLY A 67 -6.75 -3.74 -7.72
CA GLY A 67 -7.36 -4.73 -8.60
C GLY A 67 -6.28 -5.44 -9.41
N LEU A 68 -6.34 -6.76 -9.50
CA LEU A 68 -5.51 -7.58 -10.37
C LEU A 68 -6.22 -7.81 -11.71
N SER A 69 -7.41 -8.39 -11.62
CA SER A 69 -8.26 -8.83 -12.74
C SER A 69 -9.73 -8.59 -12.41
N VAL A 70 -10.65 -8.93 -13.32
CA VAL A 70 -12.10 -8.90 -13.03
C VAL A 70 -12.41 -9.87 -11.89
N GLY A 71 -12.86 -9.34 -10.76
CA GLY A 71 -13.15 -10.11 -9.54
C GLY A 71 -11.96 -10.32 -8.62
N GLU A 72 -10.72 -10.26 -9.11
CA GLU A 72 -9.52 -10.49 -8.30
C GLU A 72 -8.88 -9.18 -7.81
N SER A 73 -8.59 -9.12 -6.52
CA SER A 73 -7.89 -8.01 -5.88
C SER A 73 -6.80 -8.52 -4.94
N LYS A 74 -5.76 -7.70 -4.74
CA LYS A 74 -4.72 -7.96 -3.75
C LYS A 74 -4.81 -6.91 -2.67
N ILE A 75 -4.96 -7.36 -1.44
CA ILE A 75 -5.15 -6.52 -0.26
C ILE A 75 -3.96 -6.74 0.67
N TYR A 76 -3.20 -5.68 0.92
CA TYR A 76 -2.18 -5.60 1.96
C TYR A 76 -2.82 -5.14 3.26
N LYS A 77 -2.57 -5.87 4.35
CA LYS A 77 -2.96 -5.44 5.70
C LYS A 77 -1.72 -5.07 6.50
N SER A 78 -1.60 -3.81 6.92
CA SER A 78 -0.49 -3.36 7.77
C SER A 78 -0.47 -4.06 9.13
N SER A 79 -1.64 -4.45 9.64
CA SER A 79 -1.79 -5.19 10.90
C SER A 79 -1.02 -6.52 10.90
N THR A 80 -1.07 -7.25 9.79
CA THR A 80 -0.37 -8.54 9.63
C THR A 80 0.90 -8.42 8.79
N LYS A 81 1.13 -7.26 8.16
CA LYS A 81 2.17 -6.97 7.17
C LYS A 81 2.22 -8.00 6.04
N LYS A 82 1.07 -8.53 5.65
CA LYS A 82 0.93 -9.56 4.62
C LYS A 82 0.01 -9.11 3.51
N TRP A 83 0.31 -9.59 2.31
CA TRP A 83 -0.56 -9.50 1.15
C TRP A 83 -1.50 -10.70 1.12
N THR A 84 -2.79 -10.45 1.03
CA THR A 84 -3.83 -11.44 0.82
C THR A 84 -4.44 -11.20 -0.56
N LYS A 85 -4.75 -12.26 -1.30
CA LYS A 85 -5.54 -12.16 -2.53
C LYS A 85 -6.98 -12.49 -2.18
N GLU A 86 -7.91 -11.67 -2.64
CA GLU A 86 -9.34 -11.93 -2.52
C GLU A 86 -10.00 -11.79 -3.91
N GLY A 87 -10.84 -12.77 -4.25
CA GLY A 87 -11.60 -12.84 -5.49
C GLY A 87 -12.58 -14.00 -5.50
#